data_AF-A0A6A6Y1Y2-F1
#
_entry.id   AF-A0A6A6Y1Y2-F1
#
_cell.length_a   1.000
_cell.length_b   1.000
_cell.length_c   1.000
_cell.angle_alpha   90.00
_cell.angle_beta   90.00
_cell.angle_gamma   90.00
#
_symmetry.space_group_name_H-M   'P 1'
#
loop_
_entity.id
_entity.type
_entity.pdbx_description
1 polymer ?
#
loop_
_entity_poly.entity_id
_entity_poly.type
_entity_poly.pdbx_seq_one_letter_code
_entity_poly.pdbx_strand_id
1 'polypeptide(L)'
;MYPCMLQAVHDHGIGMAALNFSVSDFSRAGIEFPFLDLLGDGFTSFRWASELLMTASNAVAISGTVAYGTLVHPATFEPTCDAYAPAPEREGAGATTFGAASVLPGAAGIKSLFKPLGDGTESPYSEAFWRNVTNQPSFANGLTCDEMVRYFNTSVSTGENAPVPVRGRVEAKLQTFKGGKVWKGVYGIRLDTSFVENNYLSCESLRGYGGRT
;
A
#
# COMPACT_ATOMS: atom_id res chain seq x y z
N MET A 1 7.70 18.25 -6.72
CA MET A 1 7.08 16.92 -6.85
C MET A 1 6.49 16.60 -5.47
N TYR A 2 5.22 16.19 -5.40
CA TYR A 2 4.56 15.92 -4.13
C TYR A 2 5.00 14.53 -3.59
N PRO A 3 5.13 14.33 -2.26
CA PRO A 3 5.48 13.02 -1.69
C PRO A 3 4.48 11.94 -2.09
N CYS A 4 4.96 10.74 -2.37
CA CYS A 4 4.12 9.58 -2.64
C CYS A 4 4.74 8.30 -2.08
N MET A 5 3.93 7.31 -1.81
CA MET A 5 4.37 6.00 -1.33
C MET A 5 3.83 4.89 -2.23
N LEU A 6 4.64 3.85 -2.42
CA LEU A 6 4.18 2.58 -2.98
C LEU A 6 3.62 1.73 -1.85
N GLN A 7 2.36 1.30 -1.96
CA GLN A 7 1.87 0.12 -1.26
C GLN A 7 1.88 -1.05 -2.25
N ALA A 8 2.60 -2.11 -1.92
CA ALA A 8 2.59 -3.39 -2.63
C ALA A 8 2.36 -4.48 -1.59
N VAL A 9 1.15 -5.02 -1.55
CA VAL A 9 0.62 -5.76 -0.41
C VAL A 9 0.00 -7.07 -0.89
N HIS A 10 0.21 -8.13 -0.12
CA HIS A 10 -0.58 -9.35 -0.17
C HIS A 10 -1.49 -9.37 1.06
N ASP A 11 -2.78 -9.18 0.85
CA ASP A 11 -3.81 -9.19 1.89
C ASP A 11 -4.29 -10.64 2.07
N HIS A 12 -4.20 -11.15 3.30
CA HIS A 12 -4.61 -12.52 3.63
C HIS A 12 -5.46 -12.57 4.90
N GLY A 13 -6.35 -13.56 4.98
CA GLY A 13 -7.19 -13.77 6.18
C GLY A 13 -8.19 -12.63 6.44
N ILE A 14 -8.67 -11.97 5.38
CA ILE A 14 -9.57 -10.81 5.48
C ILE A 14 -10.98 -11.28 5.83
N GLY A 15 -11.44 -10.92 7.03
CA GLY A 15 -12.77 -11.26 7.54
C GLY A 15 -13.66 -10.04 7.74
N MET A 16 -14.88 -10.10 7.22
CA MET A 16 -15.97 -9.17 7.55
C MET A 16 -16.80 -9.77 8.68
N ALA A 17 -16.37 -9.54 9.92
CA ALA A 17 -16.96 -10.17 11.10
C ALA A 17 -18.49 -9.97 11.21
N ALA A 18 -18.98 -8.76 10.90
CA ALA A 18 -20.41 -8.44 10.94
C ALA A 18 -21.26 -9.26 9.95
N LEU A 19 -20.66 -9.78 8.88
CA LEU A 19 -21.33 -10.55 7.83
C LEU A 19 -20.98 -12.05 7.87
N ASN A 20 -20.14 -12.47 8.82
CA ASN A 20 -19.55 -13.81 8.88
C ASN A 20 -19.01 -14.28 7.50
N PHE A 21 -18.34 -13.35 6.80
CA PHE A 21 -17.85 -13.54 5.44
C PHE A 21 -16.34 -13.33 5.41
N SER A 22 -15.62 -14.09 4.58
CA SER A 22 -14.20 -13.87 4.30
C SER A 22 -13.94 -13.56 2.84
N VAL A 23 -13.02 -12.64 2.59
CA VAL A 23 -12.49 -12.37 1.26
C VAL A 23 -11.30 -13.30 1.05
N SER A 24 -11.26 -14.00 -0.09
CA SER A 24 -10.09 -14.81 -0.45
C SER A 24 -8.84 -13.94 -0.53
N ASP A 25 -7.68 -14.51 -0.24
CA ASP A 25 -6.41 -13.78 -0.31
C ASP A 25 -6.21 -13.12 -1.69
N PHE A 26 -5.61 -11.95 -1.70
CA PHE A 26 -5.35 -11.19 -2.92
C PHE A 26 -4.18 -10.25 -2.75
N SER A 27 -3.65 -9.78 -3.88
CA SER A 27 -2.59 -8.78 -3.90
C SER A 27 -3.14 -7.48 -4.48
N ARG A 28 -2.58 -6.38 -4.00
CA ARG A 28 -2.84 -5.04 -4.52
C ARG A 28 -1.56 -4.22 -4.56
N ALA A 29 -1.48 -3.32 -5.53
CA ALA A 29 -0.40 -2.34 -5.56
C ALA A 29 -0.85 -1.01 -6.14
N GLY A 30 -0.34 0.08 -5.58
CA GLY A 30 -0.60 1.42 -6.06
C GLY A 30 0.34 2.45 -5.49
N ILE A 31 0.32 3.64 -6.09
CA ILE A 31 1.02 4.80 -5.57
C ILE A 31 0.00 5.72 -4.91
N GLU A 32 0.18 5.97 -3.62
CA GLU A 32 -0.70 6.79 -2.80
C GLU A 32 -0.01 8.11 -2.42
N PHE A 33 -0.81 9.16 -2.24
CA PHE A 33 -0.32 10.52 -1.93
C PHE A 33 -0.80 10.92 -0.53
N PRO A 34 0.04 10.77 0.52
CA PRO A 34 -0.31 11.10 1.90
C PRO A 34 -0.28 12.63 2.18
N PHE A 35 -0.64 13.03 3.39
CA PHE A 35 -0.58 14.41 3.91
C PHE A 35 -1.55 15.41 3.26
N LEU A 36 -2.62 14.93 2.64
CA LEU A 36 -3.60 15.80 2.01
C LEU A 36 -4.63 16.28 3.02
N ASP A 37 -4.81 17.59 3.11
CA ASP A 37 -5.91 18.21 3.86
C ASP A 37 -7.15 18.29 2.96
N LEU A 38 -7.88 17.17 2.88
CA LEU A 38 -9.11 17.09 2.07
C LEU A 38 -10.21 18.01 2.62
N LEU A 39 -10.24 18.25 3.93
CA LEU A 39 -11.35 18.90 4.64
C LEU A 39 -11.09 20.39 4.93
N GLY A 40 -9.89 20.89 4.63
CA GLY A 40 -9.47 22.26 4.90
C GLY A 40 -9.39 22.61 6.38
N ASP A 41 -9.20 21.63 7.27
CA ASP A 41 -9.14 21.87 8.72
C ASP A 41 -7.72 22.08 9.27
N GLY A 42 -6.69 21.92 8.44
CA GLY A 42 -5.30 22.03 8.84
C GLY A 42 -4.86 20.98 9.87
N PHE A 43 -5.65 19.92 10.10
CA PHE A 43 -5.42 18.92 11.14
C PHE A 43 -5.49 17.50 10.58
N THR A 44 -6.56 17.15 9.87
CA THR A 44 -6.78 15.79 9.40
C THR A 44 -6.05 15.54 8.09
N SER A 45 -5.04 14.67 8.16
CA SER A 45 -4.28 14.22 6.99
C SER A 45 -4.90 12.97 6.37
N PHE A 46 -5.16 13.03 5.07
CA PHE A 46 -5.65 11.94 4.26
C PHE A 46 -4.58 11.45 3.29
N ARG A 47 -4.74 10.21 2.82
CA ARG A 47 -4.02 9.65 1.68
C ARG A 47 -4.94 9.51 0.47
N TRP A 48 -4.52 10.04 -0.67
CA TRP A 48 -5.25 9.84 -1.92
C TRP A 48 -4.78 8.56 -2.60
N ALA A 49 -5.71 7.61 -2.72
CA ALA A 49 -5.54 6.29 -3.33
C ALA A 49 -6.42 6.21 -4.60
N SER A 50 -6.06 6.99 -5.61
CA SER A 50 -6.85 7.16 -6.85
C SER A 50 -6.89 5.92 -7.73
N GLU A 51 -5.83 5.12 -7.73
CA GLU A 51 -5.61 4.06 -8.70
C GLU A 51 -4.84 2.89 -8.10
N LEU A 52 -5.35 1.66 -8.30
CA LEU A 52 -4.76 0.42 -7.80
C LEU A 52 -4.72 -0.66 -8.88
N LEU A 53 -3.67 -1.47 -8.89
CA LEU A 53 -3.70 -2.81 -9.46
C LEU A 53 -4.19 -3.79 -8.41
N MET A 54 -5.03 -4.75 -8.77
CA MET A 54 -5.60 -5.73 -7.84
C MET A 54 -5.78 -7.10 -8.49
N THR A 55 -5.64 -8.20 -7.74
CA THR A 55 -5.75 -9.57 -8.27
C THR A 55 -7.04 -9.74 -9.07
N ALA A 56 -6.91 -10.04 -10.36
CA ALA A 56 -8.02 -10.02 -11.31
C ALA A 56 -9.17 -10.98 -10.98
N SER A 57 -8.87 -12.09 -10.32
CA SER A 57 -9.86 -13.09 -9.91
C SER A 57 -10.64 -12.71 -8.63
N ASN A 58 -10.23 -11.68 -7.90
CA ASN A 58 -10.90 -11.28 -6.66
C ASN A 58 -11.96 -10.20 -6.90
N ALA A 59 -13.12 -10.61 -7.42
CA ALA A 59 -14.20 -9.70 -7.77
C ALA A 59 -14.76 -8.92 -6.57
N VAL A 60 -14.70 -9.50 -5.36
CA VAL A 60 -15.19 -8.85 -4.13
C VAL A 60 -14.28 -7.69 -3.74
N ALA A 61 -12.97 -7.91 -3.69
CA ALA A 61 -12.00 -6.86 -3.38
C ALA A 61 -12.04 -5.74 -4.43
N ILE A 62 -12.14 -6.08 -5.73
CA ILE A 62 -12.26 -5.11 -6.82
C ILE A 62 -13.51 -4.26 -6.63
N SER A 63 -14.68 -4.89 -6.43
CA SER A 63 -15.95 -4.17 -6.29
C SER A 63 -15.98 -3.29 -5.05
N GLY A 64 -15.45 -3.78 -3.93
CA GLY A 64 -15.33 -2.99 -2.69
C GLY A 64 -14.47 -1.75 -2.88
N THR A 65 -13.33 -1.88 -3.57
CA THR A 65 -12.43 -0.75 -3.82
C THR A 65 -13.03 0.27 -4.80
N VAL A 66 -13.69 -0.21 -5.88
CA VAL A 66 -14.38 0.67 -6.84
C VAL A 66 -15.49 1.48 -6.17
N ALA A 67 -16.14 0.95 -5.13
CA ALA A 67 -17.18 1.66 -4.40
C ALA A 67 -16.67 2.92 -3.67
N TYR A 68 -15.37 3.01 -3.37
CA TYR A 68 -14.72 4.23 -2.86
C TYR A 68 -14.36 5.24 -3.96
N GLY A 69 -14.57 4.90 -5.23
CA GLY A 69 -14.21 5.70 -6.40
C GLY A 69 -12.78 5.50 -6.88
N THR A 70 -12.04 4.53 -6.33
CA THR A 70 -10.70 4.18 -6.82
C THR A 70 -10.80 3.51 -8.19
N LEU A 71 -9.97 3.94 -9.14
CA LEU A 71 -9.78 3.25 -10.39
C LEU A 71 -9.02 1.94 -10.16
N VAL A 72 -9.67 0.80 -10.40
CA VAL A 72 -9.04 -0.50 -10.23
C VAL A 72 -8.67 -1.11 -11.58
N HIS A 73 -7.41 -1.52 -11.70
CA HIS A 73 -6.91 -2.34 -12.79
C HIS A 73 -6.84 -3.80 -12.34
N PRO A 74 -7.73 -4.69 -12.82
CA PRO A 74 -7.54 -6.12 -12.67
C PRO A 74 -6.15 -6.51 -13.20
N ALA A 75 -5.41 -7.26 -12.40
CA ALA A 75 -3.98 -7.48 -12.60
C ALA A 75 -3.53 -8.90 -12.21
N THR A 76 -2.35 -9.24 -12.73
CA THR A 76 -1.54 -10.39 -12.32
C THR A 76 -0.33 -9.91 -11.53
N PHE A 77 0.16 -10.74 -10.61
CA PHE A 77 1.22 -10.41 -9.67
C PHE A 77 2.34 -11.43 -9.73
N GLU A 78 3.56 -10.96 -9.53
CA GLU A 78 4.76 -11.79 -9.40
C GLU A 78 5.55 -11.31 -8.17
N PRO A 79 5.62 -12.10 -7.08
CA PRO A 79 4.99 -13.41 -6.93
C PRO A 79 3.45 -13.33 -6.79
N THR A 80 2.77 -14.46 -7.07
CA THR A 80 1.31 -14.53 -7.07
C THR A 80 0.69 -14.49 -5.66
N CYS A 81 1.33 -15.13 -4.68
CA CYS A 81 0.78 -15.35 -3.33
C CYS A 81 1.71 -14.82 -2.23
N ASP A 82 2.47 -13.77 -2.51
CA ASP A 82 3.38 -13.15 -1.55
C ASP A 82 3.55 -11.66 -1.89
N ALA A 83 3.99 -10.85 -0.93
CA ALA A 83 4.23 -9.42 -1.13
C ALA A 83 5.51 -9.16 -1.95
N TYR A 84 6.44 -10.11 -1.98
CA TYR A 84 7.67 -10.03 -2.77
C TYR A 84 8.36 -11.40 -2.89
N ALA A 85 9.24 -11.56 -3.88
CA ALA A 85 10.07 -12.76 -4.05
C ALA A 85 11.57 -12.40 -3.89
N PRO A 86 12.44 -13.35 -3.51
CA PRO A 86 13.88 -13.16 -3.59
C PRO A 86 14.32 -12.75 -4.99
N ALA A 87 15.15 -11.72 -5.08
CA ALA A 87 15.78 -11.30 -6.33
C ALA A 87 16.97 -12.21 -6.66
N PRO A 88 17.40 -12.27 -7.94
CA PRO A 88 18.65 -12.95 -8.30
C PRO A 88 19.85 -12.40 -7.51
N GLU A 89 20.79 -13.26 -7.10
CA GLU A 89 21.93 -12.89 -6.23
C GLU A 89 22.76 -11.70 -6.75
N ARG A 90 22.82 -11.51 -8.07
CA ARG A 90 23.49 -10.36 -8.71
C ARG A 90 22.93 -8.99 -8.28
N GLU A 91 21.69 -8.95 -7.77
CA GLU A 91 21.05 -7.73 -7.25
C GLU A 91 21.43 -7.44 -5.78
N GLY A 92 22.15 -8.38 -5.13
CA GLY A 92 22.64 -8.29 -3.76
C GLY A 92 21.90 -9.22 -2.79
N ALA A 93 22.58 -9.58 -1.69
CA ALA A 93 22.02 -10.44 -0.65
C ALA A 93 20.74 -9.84 -0.04
N GLY A 94 19.70 -10.69 0.11
CA GLY A 94 18.41 -10.30 0.68
C GLY A 94 17.56 -9.35 -0.18
N ALA A 95 18.00 -9.05 -1.40
CA ALA A 95 17.23 -8.25 -2.34
C ALA A 95 15.93 -8.97 -2.73
N THR A 96 14.88 -8.20 -2.95
CA THR A 96 13.54 -8.70 -3.29
C THR A 96 12.92 -7.93 -4.45
N THR A 97 12.13 -8.64 -5.24
CA THR A 97 11.38 -8.10 -6.38
C THR A 97 9.89 -8.25 -6.19
N PHE A 98 9.15 -7.32 -6.77
CA PHE A 98 7.71 -7.39 -6.91
C PHE A 98 7.30 -6.88 -8.28
N GLY A 99 6.27 -7.49 -8.87
CA GLY A 99 5.68 -7.08 -10.12
C GLY A 99 4.16 -7.16 -10.07
N ALA A 100 3.50 -6.15 -10.63
CA ALA A 100 2.08 -6.14 -10.90
C ALA A 100 1.85 -5.65 -12.33
N ALA A 101 1.01 -6.33 -13.10
CA ALA A 101 0.68 -5.95 -14.46
C ALA A 101 -0.82 -6.10 -14.70
N SER A 102 -1.46 -5.06 -15.25
CA SER A 102 -2.86 -5.12 -15.64
C SER A 102 -3.07 -6.22 -16.68
N VAL A 103 -4.20 -6.92 -16.57
CA VAL A 103 -4.64 -7.89 -17.58
C VAL A 103 -4.92 -7.24 -18.93
N LEU A 104 -5.21 -5.94 -18.96
CA LEU A 104 -5.28 -5.15 -20.19
C LEU A 104 -3.85 -4.70 -20.57
N PRO A 105 -3.28 -5.21 -21.69
CA PRO A 105 -1.89 -4.96 -22.01
C PRO A 105 -1.55 -3.48 -22.08
N GLY A 106 -0.54 -3.08 -21.31
CA GLY A 106 -0.01 -1.72 -21.31
C GLY A 106 -0.89 -0.68 -20.58
N ALA A 107 -2.02 -1.07 -19.98
CA ALA A 107 -2.88 -0.14 -19.26
C ALA A 107 -2.22 0.39 -17.98
N ALA A 108 -1.73 -0.52 -17.13
CA ALA A 108 -1.07 -0.18 -15.88
C ALA A 108 -0.05 -1.27 -15.49
N GLY A 109 0.95 -0.90 -14.70
CA GLY A 109 1.91 -1.84 -14.14
C GLY A 109 2.87 -1.19 -13.15
N ILE A 110 3.33 -1.98 -12.18
CA ILE A 110 4.31 -1.59 -11.16
C ILE A 110 5.37 -2.67 -11.08
N LYS A 111 6.64 -2.28 -10.97
CA LYS A 111 7.75 -3.15 -10.63
C LYS A 111 8.59 -2.51 -9.56
N SER A 112 9.12 -3.31 -8.65
CA SER A 112 10.07 -2.84 -7.66
C SER A 112 11.22 -3.82 -7.47
N LEU A 113 12.35 -3.26 -7.06
CA LEU A 113 13.52 -4.00 -6.60
C LEU A 113 14.06 -3.27 -5.39
N PHE A 114 14.08 -3.95 -4.25
CA PHE A 114 14.53 -3.42 -2.97
C PHE A 114 15.58 -4.33 -2.36
N LYS A 115 16.49 -3.74 -1.59
CA LYS A 115 17.43 -4.48 -0.75
C LYS A 115 17.38 -3.95 0.69
N PRO A 116 17.66 -4.79 1.69
CA PRO A 116 17.87 -4.34 3.06
C PRO A 116 18.89 -3.20 3.11
N LEU A 117 18.70 -2.26 4.03
CA LEU A 117 19.79 -1.37 4.39
C LEU A 117 20.91 -2.22 5.01
N GLY A 118 22.16 -1.95 4.62
CA GLY A 118 23.31 -2.63 5.20
C GLY A 118 23.59 -2.12 6.61
N ASP A 119 24.37 -2.90 7.37
CA ASP A 119 24.76 -2.56 8.73
C ASP A 119 25.35 -1.13 8.80
N GLY A 120 24.89 -0.35 9.78
CA GLY A 120 25.30 1.05 9.98
C GLY A 120 24.67 2.06 9.02
N THR A 121 23.79 1.64 8.09
CA THR A 121 23.01 2.55 7.25
C THR A 121 21.64 2.81 7.88
N GLU A 122 21.40 4.03 8.34
CA GLU A 122 20.10 4.41 8.91
C GLU A 122 19.06 4.72 7.81
N SER A 123 17.81 4.32 8.06
CA SER A 123 16.67 4.78 7.28
C SER A 123 16.36 6.23 7.65
N PRO A 124 16.09 7.13 6.69
CA PRO A 124 15.61 8.48 7.00
C PRO A 124 14.20 8.49 7.59
N TYR A 125 13.49 7.35 7.54
CA TYR A 125 12.13 7.18 8.02
C TYR A 125 12.09 6.13 9.13
N SER A 126 11.59 6.53 10.30
CA SER A 126 11.37 5.64 11.44
C SER A 126 10.11 4.78 11.26
N GLU A 127 9.95 3.74 12.07
CA GLU A 127 8.68 3.00 12.12
C GLU A 127 7.50 3.93 12.47
N ALA A 128 7.70 4.93 13.33
CA ALA A 128 6.67 5.90 13.68
C ALA A 128 6.20 6.72 12.47
N PHE A 129 7.10 7.04 11.54
CA PHE A 129 6.73 7.66 10.27
C PHE A 129 5.82 6.75 9.44
N TRP A 130 6.19 5.48 9.28
CA TRP A 130 5.39 4.51 8.52
C TRP A 130 4.04 4.26 9.15
N ARG A 131 3.98 4.11 10.47
CA ARG A 131 2.72 4.01 11.23
C ARG A 131 1.83 5.22 11.00
N ASN A 132 2.39 6.43 11.07
CA ASN A 132 1.62 7.65 10.84
C ASN A 132 1.06 7.71 9.41
N VAL A 133 1.92 7.57 8.40
CA VAL A 133 1.53 7.70 6.99
C VAL A 133 0.55 6.60 6.55
N THR A 134 0.75 5.37 7.01
CA THR A 134 -0.10 4.24 6.59
C THR A 134 -1.40 4.12 7.39
N ASN A 135 -1.58 4.89 8.47
CA ASN A 135 -2.85 4.98 9.20
C ASN A 135 -3.63 6.27 8.91
N GLN A 136 -3.20 7.08 7.93
CA GLN A 136 -4.04 8.18 7.41
C GLN A 136 -5.25 7.59 6.66
N PRO A 137 -6.47 8.15 6.81
CA PRO A 137 -7.62 7.66 6.08
C PRO A 137 -7.45 7.81 4.57
N SER A 138 -7.90 6.80 3.82
CA SER A 138 -7.85 6.74 2.36
C SER A 138 -9.06 7.42 1.74
N PHE A 139 -8.86 8.09 0.60
CA PHE A 139 -9.95 8.50 -0.28
C PHE A 139 -9.55 8.40 -1.76
N ALA A 140 -10.56 8.35 -2.64
CA ALA A 140 -10.36 8.52 -4.09
C ALA A 140 -11.23 9.65 -4.66
N ASN A 141 -12.53 9.63 -4.37
CA ASN A 141 -13.50 10.62 -4.86
C ASN A 141 -13.75 11.80 -3.88
N GLY A 142 -13.23 11.71 -2.65
CA GLY A 142 -13.36 12.73 -1.60
C GLY A 142 -14.71 12.74 -0.86
N LEU A 143 -15.59 11.77 -1.16
CA LEU A 143 -16.91 11.64 -0.53
C LEU A 143 -16.93 10.50 0.47
N THR A 144 -16.47 9.33 0.04
CA THR A 144 -16.38 8.13 0.85
C THR A 144 -14.92 7.84 1.15
N CYS A 145 -14.63 7.61 2.42
CA CYS A 145 -13.29 7.36 2.93
C CYS A 145 -13.23 5.98 3.58
N ASP A 146 -12.03 5.43 3.55
CA ASP A 146 -11.67 4.20 4.22
C ASP A 146 -10.72 4.51 5.39
N GLU A 147 -10.99 3.93 6.56
CA GLU A 147 -10.09 3.97 7.72
C GLU A 147 -9.53 2.57 7.98
N MET A 148 -8.52 2.18 7.22
CA MET A 148 -7.68 1.01 7.49
C MET A 148 -6.59 1.34 8.53
N VAL A 149 -6.78 0.89 9.76
CA VAL A 149 -5.83 1.05 10.88
C VAL A 149 -4.92 -0.16 10.95
N ARG A 150 -3.65 0.01 10.64
CA ARG A 150 -2.60 -1.02 10.78
C ARG A 150 -2.01 -0.99 12.18
N TYR A 151 -1.84 -2.18 12.75
CA TYR A 151 -1.20 -2.39 14.04
C TYR A 151 0.27 -2.76 13.85
N PHE A 152 1.12 -2.04 14.56
CA PHE A 152 2.56 -2.26 14.65
C PHE A 152 2.88 -2.82 16.04
N ASN A 153 4.07 -3.37 16.21
CA ASN A 153 4.52 -3.96 17.48
C ASN A 153 3.62 -5.11 17.98
N THR A 154 3.15 -5.93 17.05
CA THR A 154 2.36 -7.14 17.29
C THR A 154 3.23 -8.39 17.09
N SER A 155 2.71 -9.59 17.36
CA SER A 155 3.44 -10.85 17.11
C SER A 155 3.84 -11.05 15.65
N VAL A 156 3.14 -10.41 14.69
CA VAL A 156 3.46 -10.46 13.26
C VAL A 156 4.42 -9.34 12.81
N SER A 157 4.81 -8.43 13.70
CA SER A 157 5.71 -7.29 13.39
C SER A 157 6.81 -7.10 14.43
N THR A 158 7.17 -8.15 15.18
CA THR A 158 8.21 -8.11 16.22
C THR A 158 9.11 -9.33 16.16
N GLY A 159 10.26 -9.28 16.84
CA GLY A 159 11.22 -10.40 16.89
C GLY A 159 11.78 -10.73 15.51
N GLU A 160 11.63 -11.99 15.08
CA GLU A 160 12.06 -12.45 13.75
C GLU A 160 11.24 -11.80 12.61
N ASN A 161 10.03 -11.30 12.92
CA ASN A 161 9.16 -10.58 11.99
C ASN A 161 9.31 -9.05 12.10
N ALA A 162 10.38 -8.56 12.75
CA ALA A 162 10.59 -7.13 12.91
C ALA A 162 10.69 -6.43 11.54
N PRO A 163 10.18 -5.19 11.42
CA PRO A 163 10.21 -4.47 10.17
C PRO A 163 11.63 -4.29 9.62
N VAL A 164 11.82 -4.56 8.33
CA VAL A 164 13.12 -4.46 7.66
C VAL A 164 13.17 -3.18 6.81
N PRO A 165 14.01 -2.20 7.14
CA PRO A 165 14.18 -1.02 6.30
C PRO A 165 14.89 -1.40 5.00
N VAL A 166 14.40 -0.85 3.89
CA VAL A 166 14.91 -1.17 2.55
C VAL A 166 15.18 0.08 1.73
N ARG A 167 16.07 -0.07 0.73
CA ARG A 167 16.31 0.95 -0.30
C ARG A 167 16.35 0.32 -1.69
N GLY A 168 15.80 1.00 -2.69
CA GLY A 168 15.64 0.39 -3.99
C GLY A 168 15.19 1.33 -5.10
N ARG A 169 14.50 0.72 -6.07
CA ARG A 169 13.89 1.40 -7.21
C ARG A 169 12.44 0.94 -7.41
N VAL A 170 11.64 1.86 -7.93
CA VAL A 170 10.25 1.61 -8.32
C VAL A 170 10.07 2.10 -9.74
N GLU A 171 9.42 1.28 -10.57
CA GLU A 171 8.97 1.63 -11.90
C GLU A 171 7.45 1.50 -11.92
N ALA A 172 6.75 2.55 -12.35
CA ALA A 172 5.29 2.53 -12.41
C ALA A 172 4.78 3.14 -13.72
N LYS A 173 3.73 2.55 -14.25
CA LYS A 173 2.87 3.12 -15.29
C LYS A 173 1.45 3.05 -14.77
N LEU A 174 0.89 4.21 -14.45
CA LEU A 174 -0.46 4.39 -13.92
C LEU A 174 -1.10 5.56 -14.67
N GLN A 175 -2.43 5.57 -14.84
CA GLN A 175 -3.18 6.66 -15.47
C GLN A 175 -3.02 7.99 -14.73
N THR A 176 -2.80 7.93 -13.42
CA THR A 176 -2.52 9.07 -12.55
C THR A 176 -1.24 9.81 -12.97
N PHE A 177 -0.32 9.14 -13.69
CA PHE A 177 0.90 9.73 -14.21
C PHE A 177 0.83 10.00 -15.72
N LYS A 178 1.41 11.14 -16.12
CA LYS A 178 1.77 11.36 -17.53
C LYS A 178 2.96 10.47 -17.88
N GLY A 179 2.66 9.31 -18.45
CA GLY A 179 3.65 8.31 -18.88
C GLY A 179 4.24 7.50 -17.73
N GLY A 180 5.23 6.65 -18.08
CA GLY A 180 5.95 5.84 -17.10
C GLY A 180 6.82 6.70 -16.16
N LYS A 181 6.95 6.25 -14.92
CA LYS A 181 7.78 6.86 -13.88
C LYS A 181 8.79 5.85 -13.36
N VAL A 182 9.97 6.34 -13.06
CA VAL A 182 11.06 5.57 -12.45
C VAL A 182 11.63 6.40 -11.31
N TRP A 183 11.62 5.82 -10.12
CA TRP A 183 12.25 6.39 -8.93
C TRP A 183 13.39 5.48 -8.48
N LYS A 184 14.55 6.07 -8.17
CA LYS A 184 15.74 5.37 -7.70
C LYS A 184 16.12 5.90 -6.32
N GLY A 185 16.74 5.05 -5.51
CA GLY A 185 17.12 5.41 -4.14
C GLY A 185 15.92 5.60 -3.23
N VAL A 186 14.78 4.95 -3.54
CA VAL A 186 13.55 4.99 -2.75
C VAL A 186 13.78 4.24 -1.45
N TYR A 187 13.43 4.84 -0.32
CA TYR A 187 13.45 4.19 0.98
C TYR A 187 12.05 3.62 1.30
N GLY A 188 12.02 2.48 1.98
CA GLY A 188 10.80 1.77 2.32
C GLY A 188 10.99 0.89 3.54
N ILE A 189 9.95 0.12 3.84
CA ILE A 189 9.93 -0.86 4.92
C ILE A 189 9.21 -2.13 4.43
N ARG A 190 9.76 -3.31 4.77
CA ARG A 190 9.08 -4.60 4.60
C ARG A 190 8.61 -5.05 5.97
N LEU A 191 7.34 -5.37 6.10
CA LEU A 191 6.72 -5.81 7.35
C LEU A 191 5.37 -6.45 7.07
N ASP A 192 4.92 -7.26 8.02
CA ASP A 192 3.54 -7.71 8.09
C ASP A 192 2.80 -6.90 9.16
N THR A 193 1.54 -6.58 8.90
CA THR A 193 0.69 -5.86 9.86
C THR A 193 -0.68 -6.50 9.91
N SER A 194 -1.17 -6.77 11.12
CA SER A 194 -2.61 -6.92 11.32
C SER A 194 -3.29 -5.56 11.14
N PHE A 195 -4.55 -5.55 10.74
CA PHE A 195 -5.30 -4.31 10.60
C PHE A 195 -6.78 -4.49 10.92
N VAL A 196 -7.45 -3.36 11.19
CA VAL A 196 -8.91 -3.24 11.22
C VAL A 196 -9.31 -2.16 10.23
N GLU A 197 -10.37 -2.43 9.47
CA GLU A 197 -10.86 -1.53 8.43
C GLU A 197 -12.28 -1.06 8.76
N ASN A 198 -12.43 0.24 9.02
CA ASN A 198 -13.74 0.87 9.14
C ASN A 198 -14.15 1.39 7.76
N ASN A 199 -15.01 0.62 7.12
CA ASN A 199 -15.39 0.78 5.73
C ASN A 199 -16.54 1.80 5.55
N TYR A 200 -16.64 2.39 4.34
CA TYR A 200 -17.74 3.24 3.87
C TYR A 200 -18.04 4.46 4.76
N LEU A 201 -17.01 5.06 5.36
CA LEU A 201 -17.18 6.26 6.16
C LEU A 201 -17.40 7.47 5.26
N SER A 202 -18.20 8.43 5.70
CA SER A 202 -18.16 9.75 5.07
C SER A 202 -16.83 10.43 5.39
N CYS A 203 -16.16 11.04 4.40
CA CYS A 203 -14.88 11.69 4.67
C CYS A 203 -15.01 12.79 5.73
N GLU A 204 -16.14 13.51 5.76
CA GLU A 204 -16.45 14.52 6.78
C GLU A 204 -16.48 13.94 8.21
N SER A 205 -16.95 12.70 8.40
CA SER A 205 -16.99 12.07 9.74
C SER A 205 -15.61 11.80 10.33
N LEU A 206 -14.55 11.94 9.54
CA LEU A 206 -13.16 11.79 9.96
C LEU A 206 -12.49 13.14 10.29
N ARG A 207 -13.22 14.25 10.27
CA ARG A 207 -12.71 15.55 10.71
C ARG A 207 -12.16 15.47 12.14
N GLY A 208 -10.97 16.01 12.36
CA GLY A 208 -10.28 15.89 13.64
C GLY A 208 -9.62 14.53 13.88
N TYR A 209 -9.53 13.65 12.87
CA TYR A 209 -8.79 12.40 12.99
C TYR A 209 -7.29 12.66 13.13
N GLY A 210 -6.70 12.15 14.21
CA GLY A 210 -5.28 12.34 14.58
C GLY A 210 -4.42 11.08 14.48
N GLY A 211 -4.92 10.01 13.86
CA GLY A 211 -4.28 8.69 13.85
C GLY A 211 -4.66 7.86 15.07
N ARG A 212 -4.86 6.55 14.88
CA ARG A 212 -4.93 5.58 15.99
C ARG A 212 -3.53 5.01 16.22
N THR A 213 -3.05 5.13 17.47
CA THR A 213 -1.75 4.64 17.94
C THR A 213 -1.75 3.13 18.13
#